data_AF-A0A5U6SQ23-F1
#
_entry.id   AF-A0A5U6SQ23-F1
#
_cell.length_a   1.000
_cell.length_b   1.000
_cell.length_c   1.000
_cell.angle_alpha   90.00
_cell.angle_beta   90.00
_cell.angle_gamma   90.00
#
_symmetry.space_group_name_H-M   'P 1'
#
loop_
_entity.id
_entity.type
_entity.pdbx_description
1 polymer ?
#
loop_
_entity_poly.entity_id
_entity_poly.type
_entity_poly.pdbx_seq_one_letter_code
_entity_poly.pdbx_strand_id
1 'polypeptide(L)'
;MSTITRERLLKIQQWRETYGTGSNVMLPAEEAEELARIALASLDAEPVGEVSEKRHGLVMDGTVDLGGKSSYRIIKGEKAMKRLPFGTKFYIAPPAPVVPEEMPKGLAGQIVSLLAHNIGDKFLAQKIWNACRSAMLNGGKS
;
A
#
# COMPACT_ATOMS: atom_id res chain seq x y z
N MET A 1 -4.73 -10.71 -9.63
CA MET A 1 -4.39 -10.28 -8.25
C MET A 1 -5.71 -9.92 -7.60
N SER A 2 -6.26 -10.83 -6.82
CA SER A 2 -7.54 -10.64 -6.15
C SER A 2 -7.30 -9.83 -4.89
N THR A 3 -7.94 -8.68 -4.76
CA THR A 3 -7.80 -7.83 -3.56
C THR A 3 -8.66 -8.41 -2.44
N ILE A 4 -8.03 -8.79 -1.32
CA ILE A 4 -8.79 -9.21 -0.13
C ILE A 4 -9.55 -8.01 0.44
N THR A 5 -10.87 -8.14 0.59
CA THR A 5 -11.71 -7.04 1.08
C THR A 5 -11.71 -6.96 2.61
N ARG A 6 -12.10 -5.81 3.15
CA ARG A 6 -12.20 -5.60 4.59
C ARG A 6 -13.22 -6.54 5.24
N GLU A 7 -14.34 -6.79 4.55
CA GLU A 7 -15.39 -7.71 5.00
C GLU A 7 -14.84 -9.14 5.08
N ARG A 8 -13.99 -9.53 4.12
CA ARG A 8 -13.33 -10.84 4.13
C ARG A 8 -12.37 -10.98 5.31
N LEU A 9 -11.56 -9.95 5.57
CA LEU A 9 -10.64 -9.92 6.73
C LEU A 9 -11.38 -10.05 8.06
N LEU A 10 -12.49 -9.33 8.24
CA LEU A 10 -13.31 -9.41 9.45
C LEU A 10 -13.88 -10.83 9.65
N LYS A 11 -14.33 -11.48 8.58
CA LYS A 11 -14.81 -12.85 8.63
C LYS A 11 -13.72 -13.84 9.06
N ILE A 12 -12.49 -13.66 8.53
CA ILE A 12 -11.33 -14.47 8.90
C ILE A 12 -10.97 -14.25 10.38
N GLN A 13 -11.01 -13.01 10.86
CA GLN A 13 -10.74 -12.67 12.27
C GLN A 13 -11.73 -13.35 13.23
N GLN A 14 -13.02 -13.42 12.85
CA GLN A 14 -14.09 -14.01 13.65
C GLN A 14 -14.07 -15.55 13.68
N TRP A 15 -13.27 -16.21 12.84
CA TRP A 15 -13.20 -17.67 12.81
C TRP A 15 -12.74 -18.28 14.12
N ARG A 16 -11.88 -17.59 14.88
CA ARG A 16 -11.47 -18.05 16.22
C ARG A 16 -12.65 -18.16 17.17
N GLU A 17 -13.61 -17.23 17.10
CA GLU A 17 -14.82 -17.25 17.91
C GLU A 17 -15.81 -18.31 17.41
N THR A 18 -15.83 -18.56 16.10
CA THR A 18 -16.75 -19.52 15.47
C THR A 18 -16.30 -20.98 15.67
N TYR A 19 -15.01 -21.26 15.52
CA TYR A 19 -14.47 -22.62 15.48
C TYR A 19 -13.67 -23.01 16.73
N GLY A 20 -13.28 -22.05 17.58
CA GLY A 20 -12.52 -22.31 18.81
C GLY A 20 -11.00 -22.35 18.63
N THR A 21 -10.27 -22.30 19.74
CA THR A 21 -8.81 -22.08 19.82
C THR A 21 -7.93 -23.22 19.31
N GLY A 22 -8.49 -24.40 19.03
CA GLY A 22 -7.76 -25.58 18.54
C GLY A 22 -8.16 -26.02 17.12
N SER A 23 -9.00 -25.24 16.44
CA SER A 23 -9.53 -25.59 15.12
C SER A 23 -8.63 -25.06 14.01
N ASN A 24 -8.24 -25.95 13.09
CA ASN A 24 -7.54 -25.56 11.88
C ASN A 24 -8.55 -25.02 10.85
N VAL A 25 -8.29 -23.84 10.30
CA VAL A 25 -9.12 -23.25 9.24
C VAL A 25 -8.28 -23.14 7.97
N MET A 26 -8.84 -23.59 6.84
CA MET A 26 -8.18 -23.47 5.54
C MET A 26 -8.50 -22.12 4.88
N LEU A 27 -7.43 -21.48 4.40
CA LEU A 27 -7.49 -20.29 3.55
C LEU A 27 -7.08 -20.69 2.13
N PRO A 28 -7.74 -20.17 1.08
CA PRO A 28 -7.23 -20.25 -0.28
C PRO A 28 -5.79 -19.72 -0.35
N ALA A 29 -4.94 -20.37 -1.18
CA ALA A 29 -3.53 -20.01 -1.30
C ALA A 29 -3.34 -18.52 -1.66
N GLU A 30 -4.15 -18.00 -2.57
CA GLU A 30 -4.12 -16.59 -2.98
C GLU A 30 -4.44 -15.63 -1.82
N GLU A 31 -5.43 -15.95 -0.98
CA GLU A 31 -5.78 -15.12 0.19
C GLU A 31 -4.65 -15.16 1.23
N ALA A 32 -4.07 -16.34 1.47
CA ALA A 32 -2.97 -16.50 2.41
C ALA A 32 -1.70 -15.76 1.96
N GLU A 33 -1.37 -15.81 0.67
CA GLU A 33 -0.24 -15.09 0.08
C GLU A 33 -0.43 -13.57 0.22
N GLU A 34 -1.61 -13.05 -0.13
CA GLU A 34 -1.89 -11.61 -0.07
C GLU A 34 -1.91 -11.10 1.39
N LEU A 35 -2.45 -11.89 2.32
CA LEU A 35 -2.37 -11.61 3.76
C LEU A 35 -0.92 -11.55 4.25
N ALA A 36 -0.10 -12.53 3.88
CA ALA A 36 1.31 -12.56 4.26
C ALA A 36 2.08 -11.36 3.68
N ARG A 37 1.82 -11.00 2.43
CA ARG A 37 2.42 -9.84 1.76
C ARG A 37 2.09 -8.53 2.50
N ILE A 38 0.83 -8.30 2.85
CA ILE A 38 0.38 -7.10 3.56
C ILE A 38 0.97 -7.06 4.98
N ALA A 39 0.98 -8.19 5.68
CA ALA A 39 1.54 -8.28 7.03
C ALA A 39 3.04 -7.99 7.03
N LEU A 40 3.81 -8.58 6.11
CA LEU A 40 5.24 -8.32 5.97
C LEU A 40 5.51 -6.84 5.64
N ALA A 41 4.80 -6.28 4.66
CA ALA A 41 4.94 -4.86 4.33
C ALA A 41 4.61 -3.93 5.50
N SER A 42 3.69 -4.33 6.39
CA SER A 42 3.35 -3.57 7.59
C SER A 42 4.42 -3.67 8.68
N LEU A 43 5.12 -4.81 8.76
CA LEU A 43 6.23 -5.01 9.69
C LEU A 43 7.50 -4.27 9.24
N ASP A 44 7.74 -4.22 7.93
CA ASP A 44 8.89 -3.52 7.32
C ASP A 44 8.67 -2.00 7.17
N ALA A 45 7.47 -1.50 7.51
CA ALA A 45 7.15 -0.08 7.36
C ALA A 45 7.94 0.77 8.36
N GLU A 46 8.74 1.70 7.84
CA GLU A 46 9.39 2.73 8.67
C GLU A 46 8.41 3.85 9.02
N PRO A 47 8.48 4.39 10.25
CA PRO A 47 7.64 5.52 10.64
C PRO A 47 8.03 6.78 9.85
N VAL A 48 7.05 7.53 9.40
CA VAL A 48 7.25 8.79 8.66
C VAL A 48 7.45 10.00 9.56
N GLY A 49 7.29 9.82 10.86
CA GLY A 49 7.46 10.85 11.86
C GLY A 49 7.21 10.31 13.26
N GLU A 50 7.63 11.07 14.26
CA GLU A 50 7.48 10.74 15.67
C GLU A 50 7.13 11.99 16.47
N VAL A 51 6.36 11.81 17.54
CA VAL A 51 6.05 12.88 18.48
C VAL A 51 7.27 13.25 19.32
N SER A 52 7.90 14.38 19.00
CA SER A 52 9.05 14.93 19.75
C SER A 52 8.65 15.99 20.77
N GLU A 53 9.38 16.08 21.88
CA GLU A 53 9.28 17.17 22.85
C GLU A 53 9.98 18.44 22.34
N LYS A 54 9.23 19.54 22.22
CA LYS A 54 9.80 20.89 22.04
C LYS A 54 9.61 21.68 23.35
N ARG A 55 10.54 22.59 23.65
CA ARG A 55 10.65 23.42 24.88
C ARG A 55 9.37 24.19 25.31
N HIS A 56 8.29 24.18 24.54
CA HIS A 56 7.04 24.88 24.84
C HIS A 56 5.79 23.97 24.86
N GLY A 57 5.92 22.69 25.19
CA GLY A 57 4.79 21.90 25.68
C GLY A 57 3.76 21.48 24.61
N LEU A 58 4.07 20.36 23.96
CA LEU A 58 3.17 19.41 23.30
C LEU A 58 2.51 19.78 21.94
N VAL A 59 3.11 19.23 20.87
CA VAL A 59 2.52 18.44 19.76
C VAL A 59 1.20 18.89 19.08
N MET A 60 1.35 19.61 17.97
CA MET A 60 0.78 19.37 16.62
C MET A 60 0.78 20.73 15.91
N ASP A 61 1.97 21.22 15.55
CA ASP A 61 2.10 22.21 14.48
C ASP A 61 2.87 21.50 13.39
N GLY A 62 2.19 21.21 12.29
CA GLY A 62 2.67 20.40 11.19
C GLY A 62 3.93 21.01 10.61
N THR A 63 5.09 20.60 11.14
CA THR A 63 6.36 20.89 10.50
C THR A 63 6.49 19.86 9.39
N VAL A 64 5.87 20.15 8.25
CA VAL A 64 6.08 19.39 7.02
C VAL A 64 7.45 19.81 6.50
N ASP A 65 8.43 18.91 6.59
CA ASP A 65 9.76 19.17 6.06
C ASP A 65 9.74 18.99 4.54
N LEU A 66 9.52 20.09 3.81
CA LEU A 66 9.53 20.15 2.35
C LEU A 66 10.93 20.52 1.84
N GLY A 67 11.96 19.79 2.26
CA GLY A 67 13.32 19.97 1.75
C GLY A 67 13.93 21.33 2.07
N GLY A 68 13.93 21.72 3.36
CA GLY A 68 14.75 22.84 3.85
C GLY A 68 14.02 24.16 4.14
N LYS A 69 12.68 24.19 4.09
CA LYS A 69 11.89 25.33 4.60
C LYS A 69 10.73 24.81 5.45
N SER A 70 10.93 24.77 6.77
CA SER A 70 9.85 24.49 7.72
C SER A 70 8.85 25.65 7.71
N SER A 71 7.69 25.49 7.09
CA SER A 71 6.58 26.44 7.22
C SER A 71 5.68 26.02 8.37
N TYR A 72 5.53 26.87 9.38
CA TYR A 72 4.53 26.70 10.46
C TYR A 72 3.12 26.87 9.86
N ARG A 73 2.22 25.93 10.12
CA ARG A 73 0.82 26.01 9.69
C ARG A 73 -0.04 25.89 10.94
N ILE A 74 -0.58 27.03 11.38
CA ILE A 74 -1.51 27.10 12.52
C ILE A 74 -2.63 26.07 12.31
N ILE A 75 -2.61 24.99 13.08
CA ILE A 75 -3.67 24.00 13.05
C ILE A 75 -4.83 24.52 13.90
N LYS A 76 -5.92 24.90 13.25
CA LYS A 76 -7.16 25.26 13.95
C LYS A 76 -7.60 24.08 14.82
N GLY A 77 -7.76 24.31 16.13
CA GLY A 77 -8.23 23.29 17.08
C GLY A 77 -7.15 22.66 17.96
N GLU A 78 -5.93 23.20 18.00
CA GLU A 78 -4.83 22.72 18.87
C GLU A 78 -5.26 22.45 20.32
N LYS A 79 -6.03 23.36 20.94
CA LYS A 79 -6.55 23.19 22.31
C LYS A 79 -7.54 22.02 22.47
N ALA A 80 -8.14 21.57 21.37
CA ALA A 80 -9.05 20.43 21.33
C ALA A 80 -8.36 19.13 20.90
N MET A 81 -7.09 19.18 20.49
CA MET A 81 -6.34 17.98 20.12
C MET A 81 -5.92 17.21 21.36
N LYS A 82 -6.22 15.90 21.37
CA LYS A 82 -5.67 14.99 22.37
C LYS A 82 -4.16 14.94 22.18
N ARG A 83 -3.43 15.32 23.22
CA ARG A 83 -1.97 15.23 23.24
C ARG A 83 -1.57 13.76 23.16
N LEU A 84 -0.88 13.39 22.10
CA LEU A 84 -0.33 12.05 21.94
C LEU A 84 0.90 11.89 22.85
N PRO A 85 1.14 10.69 23.40
CA PRO A 85 2.36 10.41 24.15
C PRO A 85 3.61 10.74 23.34
N PHE A 86 4.66 11.20 24.03
CA PHE A 86 5.98 11.33 23.42
C PHE A 86 6.45 9.98 22.88
N GLY A 87 7.09 10.01 21.72
CA GLY A 87 7.53 8.81 21.03
C GLY A 87 6.46 8.10 20.21
N THR A 88 5.24 8.66 20.10
CA THR A 88 4.22 8.09 19.22
C THR A 88 4.69 8.19 17.77
N LYS A 89 4.84 7.04 17.12
CA LYS A 89 5.26 6.91 15.71
C LYS A 89 4.07 7.01 14.77
N PHE A 90 4.23 7.75 13.69
CA PHE A 90 3.25 7.85 12.61
C PHE A 90 3.69 6.97 11.45
N TYR A 91 2.77 6.18 10.92
CA TYR A 91 2.99 5.31 9.78
C TYR A 91 2.05 5.73 8.65
N ILE A 92 2.52 5.64 7.41
CA ILE A 92 1.67 5.79 6.23
C ILE A 92 1.34 4.39 5.73
N ALA A 93 0.08 4.15 5.38
CA ALA A 93 -0.29 2.91 4.70
C ALA A 93 0.54 2.78 3.41
N PRO A 94 1.23 1.66 3.16
CA PRO A 94 1.98 1.48 1.93
C PRO A 94 1.10 1.83 0.72
N PRO A 95 1.55 2.73 -0.18
CA PRO A 95 0.75 3.07 -1.35
C PRO A 95 0.52 1.78 -2.14
N ALA A 96 -0.75 1.44 -2.37
CA ALA A 96 -1.07 0.30 -3.22
C ALA A 96 -0.35 0.48 -4.56
N PRO A 97 0.33 -0.54 -5.11
CA PRO A 97 0.98 -0.44 -6.41
C PRO A 97 -0.02 0.03 -7.46
N VAL A 98 0.11 1.28 -7.92
CA VAL A 98 -0.81 1.91 -8.86
C VAL A 98 -0.45 1.49 -10.28
N VAL A 99 -0.38 0.19 -10.52
CA VAL A 99 -0.24 -0.32 -11.89
C VAL A 99 -1.65 -0.45 -12.48
N PRO A 100 -2.00 0.37 -13.50
CA PRO A 100 -3.33 0.36 -14.09
C PRO A 100 -3.75 -1.06 -14.48
N GLU A 101 -5.02 -1.41 -14.27
CA GLU A 101 -5.53 -2.71 -14.72
C GLU A 101 -5.61 -2.77 -16.24
N GLU A 102 -6.16 -1.70 -16.84
CA GLU A 102 -6.23 -1.54 -18.28
C GLU A 102 -4.92 -1.01 -18.86
N MET A 103 -4.61 -1.47 -20.08
CA MET A 103 -3.50 -0.93 -20.85
C MET A 103 -3.75 0.56 -21.16
N PRO A 104 -2.83 1.47 -20.81
CA PRO A 104 -2.97 2.89 -21.09
C PRO A 104 -3.20 3.17 -22.59
N LYS A 105 -4.05 4.16 -22.89
CA LYS A 105 -4.34 4.57 -24.27
C LYS A 105 -3.05 4.98 -24.98
N GLY A 106 -2.80 4.41 -26.16
CA GLY A 106 -1.60 4.66 -26.96
C GLY A 106 -0.43 3.71 -26.68
N LEU A 107 -0.40 3.01 -25.53
CA LEU A 107 0.69 2.08 -25.21
C LEU A 107 0.69 0.87 -26.14
N ALA A 108 -0.48 0.40 -26.56
CA ALA A 108 -0.61 -0.70 -27.51
C ALA A 108 0.18 -0.45 -28.80
N GLY A 109 0.06 0.76 -29.36
CA GLY A 109 0.78 1.14 -30.58
C GLY A 109 2.28 1.23 -30.39
N GLN A 110 2.73 1.68 -29.20
CA GLN A 110 4.16 1.71 -28.86
C GLN A 110 4.75 0.30 -28.73
N ILE A 111 4.04 -0.61 -28.06
CA ILE A 111 4.46 -2.02 -27.93
C ILE A 111 4.56 -2.69 -29.30
N VAL A 112 3.55 -2.48 -30.16
CA VAL A 112 3.55 -3.04 -31.53
C VAL A 112 4.68 -2.46 -32.37
N SER A 113 4.95 -1.15 -32.27
CA SER A 113 6.04 -0.47 -32.99
C SER A 113 7.44 -0.98 -32.61
N LEU A 114 7.64 -1.38 -31.34
CA LEU A 114 8.90 -1.98 -30.88
C LEU A 114 9.13 -3.40 -31.44
N LEU A 115 8.07 -4.10 -31.85
CA LEU A 115 8.17 -5.41 -32.48
C LEU A 115 8.45 -5.19 -33.97
N ALA A 116 9.73 -5.29 -34.34
CA ALA A 116 10.31 -4.96 -35.65
C ALA A 116 9.69 -5.63 -36.91
N HIS A 117 8.60 -6.37 -36.78
CA HIS A 117 7.89 -7.03 -37.88
C HIS A 117 6.37 -6.79 -37.94
N ASN A 118 5.79 -5.87 -37.14
CA ASN A 118 4.32 -5.64 -37.14
C ASN A 118 3.50 -6.94 -36.94
N ILE A 119 4.10 -7.98 -36.36
CA ILE A 119 3.43 -9.27 -36.04
C ILE A 119 2.52 -9.10 -34.80
N GLY A 120 2.63 -7.97 -34.10
CA GLY A 120 1.85 -7.66 -32.93
C GLY A 120 0.46 -7.12 -33.24
N ASP A 121 -0.55 -7.93 -32.97
CA ASP A 121 -1.94 -7.50 -32.75
C ASP A 121 -2.06 -6.80 -31.38
N LYS A 122 -3.07 -5.93 -31.21
CA LYS A 122 -3.58 -5.42 -29.93
C LYS A 122 -3.69 -6.52 -28.85
N PHE A 123 -3.99 -7.76 -29.23
CA PHE A 123 -3.99 -8.93 -28.34
C PHE A 123 -2.59 -9.27 -27.80
N LEU A 124 -1.55 -9.23 -28.63
CA LEU A 124 -0.17 -9.45 -28.20
C LEU A 124 0.29 -8.30 -27.27
N ALA A 125 -0.07 -7.07 -27.61
CA ALA A 125 0.22 -5.92 -26.76
C ALA A 125 -0.45 -6.03 -25.37
N GLN A 126 -1.69 -6.52 -25.31
CA GLN A 126 -2.37 -6.79 -24.04
C GLN A 126 -1.67 -7.89 -23.24
N LYS A 127 -1.20 -8.95 -23.90
CA LYS A 127 -0.46 -10.05 -23.23
C LYS A 127 0.86 -9.55 -22.64
N ILE A 128 1.59 -8.71 -23.36
CA ILE A 128 2.82 -8.06 -22.90
C ILE A 128 2.52 -7.14 -21.71
N TRP A 129 1.48 -6.30 -21.82
CA TRP A 129 1.03 -5.45 -20.71
C TRP A 129 0.72 -6.24 -19.45
N ASN A 130 -0.04 -7.33 -19.57
CA ASN A 130 -0.40 -8.18 -18.43
C ASN A 130 0.83 -8.81 -17.76
N ALA A 131 1.81 -9.27 -18.56
CA ALA A 131 3.05 -9.83 -18.05
C ALA A 131 3.90 -8.77 -17.31
N CYS A 132 4.08 -7.59 -17.92
CA CYS A 132 4.79 -6.47 -17.30
C CYS A 132 4.08 -6.00 -16.02
N ARG A 133 2.74 -5.89 -16.05
CA ARG A 133 1.92 -5.56 -14.89
C ARG A 133 2.13 -6.57 -13.76
N SER A 134 2.09 -7.87 -14.06
CA SER A 134 2.37 -8.90 -13.07
C SER A 134 3.76 -8.77 -12.47
N ALA A 135 4.79 -8.49 -13.29
CA ALA A 135 6.16 -8.30 -12.81
C ALA A 135 6.32 -7.06 -11.92
N MET A 136 5.67 -5.95 -12.29
CA MET A 136 5.65 -4.71 -11.49
C MET A 136 4.91 -4.90 -10.16
N LEU A 137 3.83 -5.69 -10.14
CA LEU A 137 3.09 -6.01 -8.91
C LEU A 137 3.83 -7.00 -8.01
N ASN A 138 4.58 -7.95 -8.60
CA ASN A 138 5.33 -8.98 -7.86
C ASN A 138 6.74 -8.53 -7.46
N GLY A 139 7.11 -7.26 -7.71
CA GLY A 139 8.33 -6.65 -7.18
C GLY A 139 9.64 -7.26 -7.70
N GLY A 140 9.67 -7.76 -8.94
CA GLY A 140 10.92 -8.20 -9.58
C GLY A 140 11.72 -9.26 -8.82
N LYS A 141 11.08 -10.14 -8.04
CA LYS A 141 11.74 -11.31 -7.46
C LYS A 141 11.96 -12.35 -8.57
N SER A 142 13.09 -12.22 -9.26
CA SER A 142 13.72 -13.30 -10.03
C SER A 142 14.90 -13.86 -9.25
#